data_AF-A0A0R1LV43-F1
#
_entry.id   AF-A0A0R1LV43-F1
#
_cell.length_a   1.000
_cell.length_b   1.000
_cell.length_c   1.000
_cell.angle_alpha   90.00
_cell.angle_beta   90.00
_cell.angle_gamma   90.00
#
_symmetry.space_group_name_H-M   'P 1'
#
loop_
_entity.id
_entity.type
_entity.pdbx_description
1 polymer ?
#
loop_
_entity_poly.entity_id
_entity_poly.type
_entity_poly.pdbx_seq_one_letter_code
_entity_poly.pdbx_strand_id
1 'polypeptide(L)'
;MSASTEIILIEIVFSLGALIALGGLVGLVWTKRHRQALRPAMTVIVCGVGIVIIASLLNVLLFKTYAGVRVKKNQYYEITSLTTNMHASLASSQAPHQPVTPQAKKASRNVTYLVDHTGQPAQSKRWAQTAQAQLTRHQVPNVALVKRNYQKILHQYFQGITSSTKTVTKLETHAVTRVDQAPRAK
;
A
#
# COMPACT_ATOMS: atom_id res chain seq x y z
N MET A 1 -6.05 -12.88 -4.84
CA MET A 1 -7.12 -11.87 -4.78
C MET A 1 -6.48 -10.50 -4.58
N SER A 2 -7.00 -9.45 -5.25
CA SER A 2 -6.44 -8.11 -5.12
C SER A 2 -6.66 -7.55 -3.71
N ALA A 3 -5.79 -6.65 -3.24
CA ALA A 3 -5.98 -5.98 -1.94
C ALA A 3 -7.33 -5.26 -1.85
N SER A 4 -7.79 -4.69 -2.97
CA SER A 4 -9.11 -4.06 -3.07
C SER A 4 -10.25 -5.04 -2.82
N THR A 5 -10.16 -6.29 -3.30
CA THR A 5 -11.22 -7.30 -3.11
C THR A 5 -11.38 -7.72 -1.65
N GLU A 6 -10.27 -7.92 -0.94
CA GLU A 6 -10.30 -8.32 0.47
C GLU A 6 -10.80 -7.20 1.40
N ILE A 7 -10.45 -5.94 1.10
CA ILE A 7 -10.99 -4.78 1.81
C ILE A 7 -12.51 -4.71 1.67
N ILE A 8 -13.02 -4.86 0.43
CA ILE A 8 -14.46 -4.84 0.16
C ILE A 8 -15.17 -5.96 0.91
N LEU A 9 -14.61 -7.17 0.92
CA LEU A 9 -15.21 -8.29 1.67
C LEU A 9 -15.29 -8.01 3.18
N ILE A 10 -14.22 -7.46 3.78
CA ILE A 10 -14.23 -7.11 5.20
C ILE A 10 -15.23 -6.00 5.51
N GLU A 11 -15.35 -5.00 4.62
CA GLU A 11 -16.36 -3.96 4.76
C GLU A 11 -17.79 -4.52 4.66
N ILE A 12 -18.05 -5.44 3.72
CA ILE A 12 -19.35 -6.12 3.61
C ILE A 12 -19.67 -6.91 4.89
N VAL A 13 -18.71 -7.70 5.40
CA VAL A 13 -18.91 -8.49 6.63
C VAL A 13 -19.15 -7.58 7.83
N PHE A 14 -18.41 -6.47 7.93
CA PHE A 14 -18.62 -5.45 8.96
C PHE A 14 -20.03 -4.85 8.88
N SER A 15 -20.44 -4.40 7.69
CA SER A 15 -21.77 -3.83 7.47
C SER A 15 -22.90 -4.82 7.77
N LEU A 16 -22.73 -6.09 7.39
CA LEU A 16 -23.69 -7.14 7.70
C LEU A 16 -23.79 -7.38 9.21
N GLY A 17 -22.66 -7.49 9.92
CA GLY A 17 -22.64 -7.64 11.37
C GLY A 17 -23.32 -6.47 12.09
N ALA A 18 -23.09 -5.24 11.61
CA ALA A 18 -23.72 -4.04 12.13
C ALA A 18 -25.25 -4.04 11.91
N LEU A 19 -25.71 -4.45 10.72
CA LEU A 19 -27.13 -4.59 10.41
C LEU A 19 -27.80 -5.64 11.30
N ILE A 20 -27.15 -6.79 11.53
CA ILE A 20 -27.66 -7.85 12.44
C ILE A 20 -27.78 -7.30 13.87
N ALA A 21 -26.77 -6.60 14.36
CA ALA A 21 -26.80 -6.01 15.70
C ALA A 21 -27.92 -4.96 15.85
N LEU A 22 -28.09 -4.10 14.84
CA LEU A 22 -29.18 -3.11 14.82
C LEU A 22 -30.56 -3.76 14.76
N GLY A 23 -30.74 -4.79 13.93
CA GLY A 23 -31.98 -5.58 13.86
C GLY A 23 -32.30 -6.25 15.21
N GLY A 24 -31.28 -6.80 15.88
CA GLY A 24 -31.40 -7.33 17.23
C GLY A 24 -31.82 -6.28 18.26
N LEU A 25 -31.27 -5.06 18.18
CA LEU A 25 -31.67 -3.94 19.04
C LEU A 25 -33.13 -3.52 18.83
N VAL A 26 -33.58 -3.42 17.58
CA VAL A 26 -34.99 -3.12 17.25
C VAL A 26 -35.90 -4.24 17.79
N GLY A 27 -35.52 -5.50 17.59
CA GLY A 27 -36.22 -6.65 18.15
C GLY A 27 -36.28 -6.64 19.68
N LEU A 28 -35.23 -6.16 20.34
CA LEU A 28 -35.19 -6.02 21.80
C LEU A 28 -36.14 -4.93 22.30
N VAL A 29 -36.22 -3.79 21.61
CA VAL A 29 -37.18 -2.73 21.92
C VAL A 29 -38.62 -3.22 21.75
N TRP A 30 -38.88 -3.97 20.67
CA TRP A 30 -40.22 -4.51 20.39
C TRP A 30 -40.64 -5.58 21.40
N THR A 31 -39.77 -6.56 21.68
CA THR A 31 -40.03 -7.62 22.67
C THR A 31 -40.21 -7.05 24.08
N LYS A 32 -39.44 -6.02 24.47
CA LYS A 32 -39.64 -5.29 25.72
C LYS A 32 -41.01 -4.62 25.77
N ARG A 33 -41.46 -4.02 24.66
CA ARG A 33 -42.79 -3.38 24.55
C ARG A 33 -43.94 -4.38 24.61
N HIS A 34 -43.71 -5.65 24.27
CA HIS A 34 -44.73 -6.71 24.24
C HIS A 34 -44.56 -7.76 25.36
N ARG A 35 -43.71 -7.50 26.36
CA ARG A 35 -43.41 -8.40 27.49
C ARG A 35 -43.03 -9.84 27.08
N GLN A 36 -42.39 -9.98 25.92
CA GLN A 36 -41.90 -11.27 25.43
C GLN A 36 -40.48 -11.57 25.95
N ALA A 37 -40.04 -12.81 25.81
CA ALA A 37 -38.70 -13.22 26.24
C ALA A 37 -37.60 -12.46 25.47
N LEU A 38 -36.69 -11.82 26.21
CA LEU A 38 -35.59 -10.99 25.67
C LEU A 38 -34.38 -11.81 25.16
N ARG A 39 -34.29 -13.09 25.57
CA ARG A 39 -33.17 -13.99 25.25
C ARG A 39 -32.86 -14.09 23.74
N PRO A 40 -33.83 -14.34 22.84
CA PRO A 40 -33.55 -14.44 21.41
C PRO A 40 -32.98 -13.15 20.81
N ALA A 41 -33.51 -11.98 21.21
CA ALA A 41 -32.99 -10.69 20.74
C ALA A 41 -31.55 -10.44 21.23
N MET A 42 -31.25 -10.79 22.48
CA MET A 42 -29.90 -10.68 23.05
C MET A 42 -28.87 -11.54 22.30
N THR A 43 -29.22 -12.79 21.94
CA THR A 43 -28.32 -13.68 21.17
C THR A 43 -28.01 -13.11 19.78
N VAL A 44 -29.00 -12.52 19.10
CA VAL A 44 -28.81 -11.89 17.79
C VAL A 44 -27.87 -10.68 17.89
N ILE A 45 -28.04 -9.84 18.92
CA ILE A 45 -27.14 -8.71 19.17
C ILE A 45 -25.71 -9.19 19.41
N VAL A 46 -25.51 -10.17 20.30
CA VAL A 46 -24.18 -10.71 20.61
C VAL A 46 -23.50 -11.29 19.36
N CYS A 47 -24.25 -12.01 18.52
CA CYS A 47 -23.74 -12.55 17.26
C CYS A 47 -23.32 -11.42 16.30
N GLY A 48 -24.18 -10.42 16.08
CA GLY A 48 -23.87 -9.27 15.22
C GLY A 48 -22.65 -8.48 15.70
N VAL A 49 -22.58 -8.19 17.00
CA VAL A 49 -21.43 -7.51 17.63
C VAL A 49 -20.15 -8.34 17.49
N GLY A 50 -20.22 -9.66 17.69
CA GLY A 50 -19.09 -10.56 17.48
C GLY A 50 -18.51 -10.48 16.06
N ILE A 51 -19.38 -10.49 15.04
CA ILE A 51 -18.98 -10.35 13.63
C ILE A 51 -18.29 -9.00 13.40
N VAL A 52 -18.85 -7.91 13.93
CA VAL A 52 -18.28 -6.55 13.82
C VAL A 52 -16.88 -6.48 14.44
N ILE A 53 -16.69 -7.08 15.62
CA ILE A 53 -15.39 -7.11 16.30
C ILE A 53 -14.36 -7.89 15.46
N ILE A 54 -14.72 -9.08 14.98
CA ILE A 54 -13.83 -9.92 14.17
C ILE A 54 -13.43 -9.18 12.88
N ALA A 55 -14.40 -8.59 12.17
CA ALA A 55 -14.13 -7.82 10.95
C ALA A 55 -13.21 -6.63 11.22
N SER A 56 -13.43 -5.91 12.34
CA SER A 56 -12.59 -4.78 12.75
C SER A 56 -11.15 -5.20 13.05
N LEU A 57 -10.98 -6.31 13.78
CA LEU A 57 -9.66 -6.87 14.08
C LEU A 57 -8.92 -7.28 12.81
N LEU A 58 -9.57 -8.02 11.91
CA LEU A 58 -9.00 -8.41 10.62
C LEU A 58 -8.55 -7.19 9.82
N ASN A 59 -9.35 -6.13 9.82
CA ASN A 59 -9.05 -4.90 9.11
C ASN A 59 -7.75 -4.22 9.62
N VAL A 60 -7.59 -4.11 10.94
CA VAL A 60 -6.40 -3.52 11.58
C VAL A 60 -5.18 -4.45 11.47
N LEU A 61 -5.40 -5.76 11.48
CA LEU A 61 -4.33 -6.75 11.37
C LEU A 61 -3.75 -6.83 9.95
N LEU A 62 -4.59 -6.72 8.92
CA LEU A 62 -4.18 -6.98 7.53
C LEU A 62 -3.82 -5.72 6.74
N PHE A 63 -4.38 -4.55 7.07
CA PHE A 63 -4.24 -3.35 6.26
C PHE A 63 -3.49 -2.21 6.96
N LYS A 64 -2.88 -1.36 6.14
CA LYS A 64 -2.31 -0.06 6.52
C LYS A 64 -2.71 0.99 5.48
N THR A 65 -2.63 2.25 5.86
CA THR A 65 -2.95 3.37 4.95
C THR A 65 -1.68 3.94 4.34
N TYR A 66 -1.61 4.00 3.01
CA TYR A 66 -0.57 4.69 2.25
C TYR A 66 -1.21 5.74 1.34
N ALA A 67 -0.78 7.01 1.44
CA ALA A 67 -1.38 8.14 0.72
C ALA A 67 -2.92 8.25 0.86
N GLY A 68 -3.47 7.88 2.02
CA GLY A 68 -4.92 7.84 2.26
C GLY A 68 -5.65 6.70 1.54
N VAL A 69 -4.95 5.68 1.06
CA VAL A 69 -5.50 4.45 0.46
C VAL A 69 -5.13 3.27 1.33
N ARG A 70 -6.08 2.36 1.59
CA ARG A 70 -5.81 1.13 2.33
C ARG A 70 -5.10 0.13 1.43
N VAL A 71 -3.98 -0.38 1.90
CA VAL A 71 -3.16 -1.40 1.23
C VAL A 71 -2.83 -2.50 2.24
N LYS A 72 -2.51 -3.70 1.77
CA LYS A 72 -2.08 -4.76 2.69
C LYS A 72 -0.78 -4.35 3.38
N LYS A 73 -0.54 -4.84 4.61
CA LYS A 73 0.68 -4.51 5.35
C LYS A 73 1.96 -4.91 4.62
N ASN A 74 2.00 -6.07 3.98
CA ASN A 74 3.16 -6.47 3.17
C ASN A 74 3.41 -5.47 2.03
N GLN A 75 2.37 -5.11 1.28
CA GLN A 75 2.43 -4.10 0.22
C GLN A 75 2.87 -2.73 0.76
N TYR A 76 2.37 -2.32 1.92
CA TYR A 76 2.82 -1.08 2.58
C TYR A 76 4.33 -1.06 2.80
N TYR A 77 4.89 -2.16 3.30
CA TYR A 77 6.34 -2.26 3.56
C TYR A 77 7.14 -2.37 2.26
N GLU A 78 6.63 -3.06 1.24
CA GLU A 78 7.23 -3.13 -0.09
C GLU A 78 7.29 -1.73 -0.73
N ILE A 79 6.17 -0.99 -0.75
CA ILE A 79 6.11 0.39 -1.27
C ILE A 79 7.10 1.28 -0.53
N THR A 80 7.11 1.21 0.80
CA THR A 80 7.98 2.06 1.63
C THR A 80 9.45 1.71 1.38
N SER A 81 9.80 0.44 1.31
CA SER A 81 11.16 -0.02 1.04
C SER A 81 11.61 0.39 -0.37
N LEU A 82 10.76 0.20 -1.38
CA LEU A 82 11.05 0.53 -2.77
C LEU A 82 11.28 2.04 -2.93
N THR A 83 10.34 2.86 -2.43
CA THR A 83 10.44 4.32 -2.49
C THR A 83 11.64 4.86 -1.71
N THR A 84 11.96 4.29 -0.54
CA THR A 84 13.12 4.70 0.26
C THR A 84 14.43 4.39 -0.47
N ASN A 85 14.58 3.21 -1.07
CA ASN A 85 15.79 2.86 -1.82
C ASN A 85 15.91 3.67 -3.13
N MET A 86 14.80 3.97 -3.81
CA MET A 86 14.78 4.86 -4.98
C MET A 86 15.18 6.29 -4.63
N HIS A 87 14.70 6.81 -3.49
CA HIS A 87 15.11 8.12 -2.97
C HIS A 87 16.61 8.13 -2.65
N ALA A 88 17.08 7.13 -1.89
CA ALA A 88 18.49 7.02 -1.48
C ALA A 88 19.44 6.83 -2.67
N SER A 89 19.02 6.15 -3.74
CA SER A 89 19.83 6.01 -4.96
C SER A 89 19.95 7.32 -5.76
N LEU A 90 18.97 8.20 -5.64
CA LEU A 90 18.96 9.51 -6.27
C LEU A 90 19.57 10.62 -5.41
N ALA A 91 19.68 10.43 -4.10
CA ALA A 91 20.12 11.47 -3.16
C ALA A 91 21.48 12.10 -3.50
N SER A 92 22.46 11.32 -3.97
CA SER A 92 23.77 11.85 -4.39
C SER A 92 23.82 12.35 -5.83
N SER A 93 22.73 12.21 -6.58
CA SER A 93 22.66 12.56 -8.01
C SER A 93 21.75 13.77 -8.26
N GLN A 94 21.40 14.52 -7.21
CA GLN A 94 20.53 15.71 -7.31
C GLN A 94 21.31 16.96 -7.78
N ALA A 95 22.64 16.96 -7.70
CA ALA A 95 23.49 18.03 -8.22
C ALA A 95 24.22 17.60 -9.52
N PRO A 96 24.33 18.48 -10.54
CA PRO A 96 25.10 18.22 -11.75
C PRO A 96 26.55 17.84 -11.43
N HIS A 97 27.08 16.82 -12.11
CA HIS A 97 28.48 16.38 -12.01
C HIS A 97 28.94 15.78 -10.67
N GLN A 98 28.04 15.59 -9.68
CA GLN A 98 28.42 14.85 -8.48
C GLN A 98 28.55 13.34 -8.78
N PRO A 99 29.67 12.70 -8.35
CA PRO A 99 29.83 11.27 -8.51
C PRO A 99 28.82 10.52 -7.64
N VAL A 100 28.26 9.43 -8.17
CA VAL A 100 27.33 8.58 -7.42
C VAL A 100 28.05 7.92 -6.25
N THR A 101 27.55 8.14 -5.03
CA THR A 101 28.15 7.57 -3.82
C THR A 101 28.01 6.05 -3.76
N PRO A 102 28.89 5.33 -3.04
CA PRO A 102 28.73 3.89 -2.82
C PRO A 102 27.37 3.52 -2.22
N GLN A 103 26.84 4.37 -1.31
CA GLN A 103 25.52 4.20 -0.71
C GLN A 103 24.41 4.30 -1.76
N ALA A 104 24.46 5.28 -2.66
CA ALA A 104 23.48 5.43 -3.73
C ALA A 104 23.53 4.25 -4.72
N LYS A 105 24.73 3.76 -5.06
CA LYS A 105 24.93 2.54 -5.87
C LYS A 105 24.31 1.31 -5.20
N LYS A 106 24.54 1.14 -3.89
CA LYS A 106 23.94 0.05 -3.09
C LYS A 106 22.41 0.17 -3.06
N ALA A 107 21.87 1.36 -2.82
CA ALA A 107 20.44 1.60 -2.83
C ALA A 107 19.82 1.25 -4.20
N SER A 108 20.48 1.59 -5.31
CA SER A 108 20.00 1.19 -6.64
C SER A 108 20.01 -0.32 -6.86
N ARG A 109 21.00 -1.05 -6.32
CA ARG A 109 21.01 -2.53 -6.36
C ARG A 109 19.85 -3.10 -5.52
N ASN A 110 19.56 -2.49 -4.37
CA ASN A 110 18.42 -2.88 -3.55
C ASN A 110 17.09 -2.66 -4.28
N VAL A 111 16.95 -1.58 -5.09
CA VAL A 111 15.76 -1.40 -5.94
C VAL A 111 15.58 -2.58 -6.89
N THR A 112 16.64 -2.98 -7.60
CA THR A 112 16.59 -4.16 -8.49
C THR A 112 16.22 -5.43 -7.73
N TYR A 113 16.85 -5.66 -6.57
CA TYR A 113 16.53 -6.79 -5.70
C TYR A 113 15.06 -6.81 -5.27
N LEU A 114 14.53 -5.67 -4.82
CA LEU A 114 13.12 -5.54 -4.41
C LEU A 114 12.18 -5.79 -5.58
N VAL A 115 12.46 -5.25 -6.77
CA VAL A 115 11.65 -5.51 -7.97
C VAL A 115 11.66 -7.00 -8.33
N ASP A 116 12.80 -7.68 -8.18
CA ASP A 116 12.91 -9.11 -8.41
C ASP A 116 12.11 -9.96 -7.41
N HIS A 117 12.10 -9.56 -6.13
CA HIS A 117 11.48 -10.33 -5.04
C HIS A 117 10.03 -9.93 -4.73
N THR A 118 9.52 -8.85 -5.32
CA THR A 118 8.11 -8.43 -5.21
C THR A 118 7.23 -8.98 -6.32
N GLY A 119 7.76 -9.89 -7.15
CA GLY A 119 6.99 -10.54 -8.22
C GLY A 119 6.55 -9.59 -9.34
N GLN A 120 7.22 -8.44 -9.50
CA GLN A 120 6.88 -7.50 -10.55
C GLN A 120 7.17 -8.05 -11.95
N PRO A 121 6.47 -7.55 -12.98
CA PRO A 121 6.67 -8.00 -14.36
C PRO A 121 8.12 -7.87 -14.84
N ALA A 122 8.51 -8.69 -15.81
CA ALA A 122 9.85 -8.66 -16.41
C ALA A 122 10.26 -7.27 -16.94
N GLN A 123 9.28 -6.47 -17.36
CA GLN A 123 9.52 -5.10 -17.80
C GLN A 123 10.01 -4.18 -16.67
N SER A 124 9.46 -4.30 -15.45
CA SER A 124 9.96 -3.58 -14.28
C SER A 124 11.40 -3.93 -13.95
N LYS A 125 11.77 -5.21 -14.11
CA LYS A 125 13.15 -5.69 -13.91
C LYS A 125 14.11 -5.01 -14.87
N ARG A 126 13.75 -4.92 -16.15
CA ARG A 126 14.55 -4.20 -17.17
C ARG A 126 14.72 -2.72 -16.84
N TRP A 127 13.66 -2.05 -16.38
CA TRP A 127 13.75 -0.64 -15.96
C TRP A 127 14.68 -0.47 -14.74
N ALA A 128 14.59 -1.38 -13.76
CA ALA A 128 15.44 -1.35 -12.57
C ALA A 128 16.92 -1.59 -12.92
N GLN A 129 17.21 -2.59 -13.75
CA GLN A 129 18.55 -2.88 -14.25
C GLN A 129 19.12 -1.71 -15.06
N THR A 130 18.30 -1.07 -15.91
CA THR A 130 18.71 0.11 -16.68
C THR A 130 19.06 1.27 -15.75
N ALA A 131 18.21 1.55 -14.76
CA ALA A 131 18.47 2.57 -13.75
C ALA A 131 19.74 2.28 -12.94
N GLN A 132 19.95 1.02 -12.55
CA GLN A 132 21.17 0.59 -11.86
C GLN A 132 22.42 0.76 -12.72
N ALA A 133 22.36 0.40 -14.00
CA ALA A 133 23.48 0.58 -14.92
C ALA A 133 23.86 2.05 -15.05
N GLN A 134 22.88 2.95 -15.17
CA GLN A 134 23.09 4.40 -15.19
C GLN A 134 23.87 4.88 -13.96
N LEU A 135 23.48 4.45 -12.75
CA LEU A 135 24.10 4.90 -11.51
C LEU A 135 25.44 4.20 -11.17
N THR A 136 25.70 3.01 -11.74
CA THR A 136 26.87 2.20 -11.35
C THR A 136 28.00 2.22 -12.38
N ARG A 137 27.68 2.33 -13.67
CA ARG A 137 28.65 2.21 -14.79
C ARG A 137 29.06 3.54 -15.40
N HIS A 138 28.22 4.57 -15.29
CA HIS A 138 28.51 5.87 -15.89
C HIS A 138 29.09 6.83 -14.85
N GLN A 139 30.09 7.61 -15.26
CA GLN A 139 30.68 8.66 -14.43
C GLN A 139 29.74 9.86 -14.29
N VAL A 140 28.95 10.14 -15.32
CA VAL A 140 27.86 11.13 -15.32
C VAL A 140 26.54 10.40 -15.65
N PRO A 141 25.72 10.05 -14.65
CA PRO A 141 24.48 9.30 -14.87
C PRO A 141 23.40 10.17 -15.50
N ASN A 142 22.56 9.58 -16.37
CA ASN A 142 21.33 10.24 -16.82
C ASN A 142 20.23 10.11 -15.75
N VAL A 143 20.18 11.08 -14.84
CA VAL A 143 19.24 11.11 -13.70
C VAL A 143 17.78 11.16 -14.16
N ALA A 144 17.49 11.86 -15.26
CA ALA A 144 16.13 11.91 -15.82
C ALA A 144 15.66 10.53 -16.29
N LEU A 145 16.54 9.73 -16.90
CA LEU A 145 16.23 8.35 -17.28
C LEU A 145 16.00 7.46 -16.04
N VAL A 146 16.80 7.61 -14.99
CA VAL A 146 16.63 6.88 -13.72
C VAL A 146 15.27 7.19 -13.11
N LYS A 147 14.92 8.49 -12.97
CA LYS A 147 13.61 8.93 -12.44
C LYS A 147 12.45 8.39 -13.26
N ARG A 148 12.53 8.49 -14.60
CA ARG A 148 11.51 7.95 -15.50
C ARG A 148 11.32 6.46 -15.34
N ASN A 149 12.39 5.69 -15.19
CA ASN A 149 12.32 4.25 -14.97
C ASN A 149 11.72 3.91 -13.60
N TYR A 150 12.08 4.66 -12.55
CA TYR A 150 11.47 4.48 -11.22
C TYR A 150 9.97 4.81 -11.22
N GLN A 151 9.56 5.87 -11.90
CA GLN A 151 8.16 6.19 -12.09
C GLN A 151 7.41 5.03 -12.76
N LYS A 152 7.95 4.47 -13.85
CA LYS A 152 7.33 3.33 -14.54
C LYS A 152 7.24 2.08 -13.65
N ILE A 153 8.26 1.79 -12.84
CA ILE A 153 8.24 0.69 -11.87
C ILE A 153 7.12 0.90 -10.84
N LEU A 154 7.02 2.10 -10.26
CA LEU A 154 5.99 2.43 -9.27
C LEU A 154 4.59 2.33 -9.90
N HIS A 155 4.41 2.87 -11.10
CA HIS A 155 3.16 2.78 -11.84
C HIS A 155 2.73 1.33 -12.05
N GLN A 156 3.64 0.49 -12.57
CA GLN A 156 3.38 -0.93 -12.80
C GLN A 156 3.06 -1.68 -11.51
N TYR A 157 3.76 -1.36 -10.42
CA TYR A 157 3.51 -1.96 -9.11
C TYR A 157 2.11 -1.58 -8.58
N PHE A 158 1.72 -0.30 -8.68
CA PHE A 158 0.40 0.16 -8.21
C PHE A 158 -0.76 -0.39 -9.05
N GLN A 159 -0.57 -0.59 -10.37
CA GLN A 159 -1.54 -1.32 -11.19
C GLN A 159 -1.79 -2.75 -10.70
N GLY A 160 -0.79 -3.40 -10.10
CA GLY A 160 -0.94 -4.71 -9.47
C GLY A 160 -1.70 -4.68 -8.14
N ILE A 161 -1.82 -3.52 -7.49
CA ILE A 161 -2.51 -3.37 -6.21
C ILE A 161 -3.99 -3.07 -6.40
N THR A 162 -4.33 -2.21 -7.36
CA THR A 162 -5.68 -1.72 -7.57
C THR A 162 -5.99 -1.49 -9.05
N SER A 163 -7.21 -1.83 -9.47
CA SER A 163 -7.68 -1.59 -10.84
C SER A 163 -8.15 -0.15 -11.08
N SER A 164 -8.24 0.68 -10.04
CA SER A 164 -8.67 2.08 -10.17
C SER A 164 -7.52 2.96 -10.66
N THR A 165 -7.60 3.44 -11.90
CA THR A 165 -6.62 4.36 -12.49
C THR A 165 -6.39 5.59 -11.62
N LYS A 166 -7.47 6.18 -11.06
CA LYS A 166 -7.38 7.34 -10.15
C LYS A 166 -6.57 7.02 -8.90
N THR A 167 -6.75 5.83 -8.33
CA THR A 167 -6.02 5.38 -7.15
C THR A 167 -4.55 5.12 -7.49
N VAL A 168 -4.27 4.48 -8.63
CA VAL A 168 -2.90 4.28 -9.14
C VAL A 168 -2.18 5.60 -9.26
N THR A 169 -2.77 6.59 -9.95
CA THR A 169 -2.15 7.92 -10.10
C THR A 169 -1.91 8.59 -8.76
N LYS A 170 -2.86 8.55 -7.83
CA LYS A 170 -2.69 9.13 -6.48
C LYS A 170 -1.51 8.50 -5.73
N LEU A 171 -1.39 7.17 -5.76
CA LEU A 171 -0.31 6.44 -5.10
C LEU A 171 1.04 6.72 -5.76
N GLU A 172 1.07 6.71 -7.09
CA GLU A 172 2.25 7.02 -7.91
C GLU A 172 2.74 8.44 -7.62
N THR A 173 1.88 9.45 -7.70
CA THR A 173 2.26 10.85 -7.43
C THR A 173 2.83 11.00 -6.02
N HIS A 174 2.21 10.38 -5.01
CA HIS A 174 2.73 10.42 -3.65
C HIS A 174 4.12 9.75 -3.53
N ALA A 175 4.29 8.59 -4.16
CA ALA A 175 5.53 7.84 -4.15
C ALA A 175 6.66 8.56 -4.90
N VAL A 176 6.39 9.11 -6.09
CA VAL A 176 7.36 9.88 -6.89
C VAL A 176 7.76 11.15 -6.13
N THR A 177 6.81 11.85 -5.52
CA THR A 177 7.12 13.02 -4.69
C THR A 177 8.06 12.65 -3.53
N ARG A 178 7.86 11.49 -2.88
CA ARG A 178 8.77 10.98 -1.84
C ARG A 178 10.16 10.65 -2.39
N VAL A 179 10.24 10.09 -3.59
CA VAL A 179 11.52 9.79 -4.27
C VAL A 179 12.29 11.07 -4.59
N ASP A 180 11.58 12.10 -5.04
CA ASP A 180 12.16 13.37 -5.48
C ASP A 180 12.41 14.40 -4.37
N GLN A 181 11.96 14.14 -3.14
CA GLN A 181 12.26 15.02 -2.00
C GLN A 181 13.77 15.22 -1.85
N ALA A 182 14.20 16.43 -1.52
CA ALA A 182 15.58 16.68 -1.14
C ALA A 182 15.87 15.95 0.18
N PRO A 183 17.08 15.37 0.38
CA PRO A 183 17.46 14.83 1.67
C PRO A 183 17.33 15.94 2.71
N ARG A 184 16.45 15.75 3.71
CA ARG A 184 16.34 16.71 4.81
C ARG A 184 17.70 16.79 5.50
N ALA A 185 18.31 17.96 5.48
CA ALA A 185 19.48 18.25 6.30
C ALA A 185 19.10 17.90 7.75
N LYS A 186 19.86 16.98 8.34
CA LYS A 186 19.79 16.66 9.77
C LYS A 186 20.70 17.58 10.53
#